data_AF-A0A956WJ34-F1
#
_entry.id   AF-A0A956WJ34-F1
#
_cell.length_a   1.000
_cell.length_b   1.000
_cell.length_c   1.000
_cell.angle_alpha   90.00
_cell.angle_beta   90.00
_cell.angle_gamma   90.00
#
_symmetry.space_group_name_H-M   'P 1'
#
loop_
_entity.id
_entity.type
_entity.pdbx_description
1 polymer ?
#
loop_
_entity_poly.entity_id
_entity_poly.type
_entity_poly.pdbx_seq_one_letter_code
_entity_poly.pdbx_strand_id
1 'polypeptide(L)'
;MPADLLIVGVPLVIIVPALVELAKRLGLPTAWAGLASIACSALILGLVALQADARVGGWATWLLTSIVYGLAASGLYSQVRGKRSA
;
A
#
# COMPACT_ATOMS: atom_id res chain seq x y z
N MET A 1 11.44 14.16 -3.97
CA MET A 1 10.25 13.45 -3.45
C MET A 1 10.45 13.33 -1.95
N PRO A 2 9.57 13.86 -1.08
CA PRO A 2 9.76 13.72 0.35
C PRO A 2 9.78 12.22 0.71
N ALA A 3 10.80 11.78 1.45
CA ALA A 3 10.95 10.39 1.88
C ALA A 3 9.86 9.97 2.89
N ASP A 4 9.06 10.95 3.32
CA ASP A 4 8.17 10.90 4.49
C ASP A 4 6.69 10.92 4.08
N LEU A 5 6.34 10.44 2.88
CA LEU A 5 4.94 10.35 2.49
C LEU A 5 4.24 9.29 3.37
N LEU A 6 3.48 9.80 4.34
CA LEU A 6 2.66 9.03 5.27
C LEU A 6 1.21 9.04 4.80
N ILE A 7 0.63 7.86 4.68
CA ILE A 7 -0.78 7.66 4.37
C ILE A 7 -1.41 7.05 5.62
N VAL A 8 -2.23 7.84 6.32
CA VAL A 8 -2.81 7.45 7.62
C VAL A 8 -1.70 7.01 8.61
N GLY A 9 -0.58 7.73 8.62
CA GLY A 9 0.58 7.44 9.47
C GLY A 9 1.46 6.27 9.02
N VAL A 10 1.13 5.60 7.91
CA VAL A 10 1.91 4.48 7.37
C VAL A 10 2.79 4.96 6.20
N PRO A 11 4.11 4.70 6.22
CA PRO A 11 4.99 5.05 5.12
C PRO A 11 4.64 4.33 3.82
N LEU A 12 4.70 5.04 2.69
CA LEU A 12 4.48 4.47 1.36
C LEU A 12 5.43 3.28 1.08
N VAL A 13 6.66 3.35 1.58
CA VAL A 13 7.68 2.29 1.46
C VAL A 13 7.29 0.98 2.16
N ILE A 14 6.27 0.98 3.03
CA ILE A 14 5.70 -0.23 3.65
C ILE A 14 4.48 -0.70 2.86
N ILE A 15 3.61 0.22 2.42
CA ILE A 15 2.35 -0.10 1.74
C ILE A 15 2.60 -0.72 0.36
N VAL A 16 3.53 -0.18 -0.42
CA VAL A 16 3.78 -0.68 -1.78
C VAL A 16 4.29 -2.13 -1.78
N PRO A 17 5.35 -2.49 -1.02
CA PRO A 17 5.78 -3.88 -0.94
C PRO A 17 4.69 -4.81 -0.41
N ALA A 18 3.90 -4.36 0.56
CA ALA A 18 2.77 -5.11 1.10
C ALA A 18 1.76 -5.52 0.02
N LEU A 19 1.39 -4.58 -0.85
CA LEU A 19 0.47 -4.85 -1.96
C LEU A 19 1.07 -5.79 -3.00
N VAL A 20 2.36 -5.62 -3.33
CA VAL A 20 3.06 -6.51 -4.26
C VAL A 20 3.13 -7.93 -3.68
N GLU A 21 3.36 -8.05 -2.38
CA GLU A 21 3.40 -9.35 -1.70
C GLU A 21 2.04 -10.02 -1.65
N LEU A 22 0.99 -9.26 -1.41
CA LEU A 22 -0.38 -9.74 -1.55
C LEU A 22 -0.65 -10.22 -2.99
N ALA A 23 -0.27 -9.44 -4.00
CA ALA A 23 -0.45 -9.82 -5.41
C ALA A 23 0.31 -11.10 -5.76
N LYS A 24 1.55 -11.26 -5.29
CA LYS A 24 2.32 -12.51 -5.46
C LYS A 24 1.66 -13.69 -4.77
N ARG A 25 1.12 -13.51 -3.56
CA ARG A 25 0.34 -14.55 -2.86
C ARG A 25 -0.93 -14.96 -3.62
N LEU A 26 -1.49 -14.04 -4.42
CA LEU A 26 -2.63 -14.30 -5.30
C LEU A 26 -2.23 -14.89 -6.68
N GLY A 27 -0.94 -15.16 -6.91
CA GLY A 27 -0.45 -15.83 -8.12
C GLY A 27 0.30 -14.92 -9.11
N LEU A 28 0.59 -13.66 -8.76
CA LEU A 28 1.42 -12.81 -9.61
C LEU A 28 2.84 -13.41 -9.74
N PRO A 29 3.34 -13.68 -10.96
CA PRO A 29 4.69 -14.20 -11.14
C PRO A 29 5.73 -13.17 -10.69
N THR A 30 6.77 -13.64 -9.97
CA THR A 30 7.84 -12.78 -9.43
C THR A 30 8.54 -11.92 -10.48
N ALA A 31 8.60 -12.38 -11.74
CA ALA A 31 9.15 -11.62 -12.86
C ALA A 31 8.46 -10.26 -13.07
N TRP A 32 7.17 -10.15 -12.71
CA TRP A 32 6.37 -8.93 -12.84
C TRP A 32 6.35 -8.08 -11.56
N ALA A 33 7.05 -8.48 -10.49
CA ALA A 33 7.02 -7.77 -9.21
C ALA A 33 7.49 -6.30 -9.34
N GLY A 34 8.49 -6.05 -10.19
CA GLY A 34 8.94 -4.69 -10.50
C GLY A 34 7.84 -3.84 -11.12
N LEU A 35 7.19 -4.35 -12.18
CA LEU A 35 6.09 -3.64 -12.84
C LEU A 35 4.89 -3.43 -11.90
N ALA A 36 4.56 -4.44 -11.09
CA ALA A 36 3.51 -4.34 -10.09
C ALA A 36 3.81 -3.27 -9.04
N SER A 37 5.07 -3.14 -8.59
CA SER A 37 5.46 -2.10 -7.64
C SER A 37 5.29 -0.68 -8.22
N ILE A 38 5.60 -0.50 -9.50
CA ILE A 38 5.41 0.77 -10.21
C ILE A 38 3.91 1.07 -10.32
N ALA A 39 3.10 0.09 -10.73
CA ALA A 39 1.65 0.24 -10.84
C ALA A 39 0.99 0.57 -9.49
N CYS A 40 1.35 -0.13 -8.42
CA CYS A 40 0.85 0.15 -7.07
C CYS A 40 1.27 1.54 -6.59
N SER A 41 2.52 1.96 -6.85
CA SER A 41 2.99 3.30 -6.48
C SER A 41 2.25 4.38 -7.25
N ALA A 42 2.07 4.21 -8.56
CA ALA A 42 1.33 5.15 -9.41
C ALA A 42 -0.13 5.28 -8.96
N LEU A 43 -0.79 4.16 -8.63
CA LEU A 43 -2.16 4.16 -8.09
C LEU A 43 -2.23 4.96 -6.79
N ILE A 44 -1.36 4.66 -5.83
CA ILE A 44 -1.38 5.33 -4.52
C ILE A 44 -1.09 6.82 -4.66
N LEU A 45 -0.06 7.19 -5.42
CA LEU A 45 0.28 8.60 -5.64
C LEU A 45 -0.82 9.35 -6.41
N GLY A 46 -1.47 8.68 -7.36
CA GLY A 46 -2.64 9.22 -8.06
C GLY A 46 -3.80 9.50 -7.10
N LEU A 47 -4.09 8.59 -6.19
CA LEU A 47 -5.10 8.81 -5.15
C LEU A 47 -4.70 9.95 -4.21
N VAL A 48 -3.43 10.03 -3.79
CA VAL A 48 -2.93 11.14 -2.96
C VAL A 48 -3.11 12.49 -3.67
N ALA A 49 -2.79 12.56 -4.97
CA ALA A 49 -3.02 13.77 -5.75
C ALA A 49 -4.51 14.15 -5.84
N LEU A 50 -5.39 13.14 -6.00
CA LEU A 50 -6.84 13.35 -6.05
C LEU A 50 -7.44 13.80 -4.71
N GLN A 51 -6.77 13.64 -3.57
CA GLN A 51 -7.27 14.14 -2.28
C GLN A 51 -7.46 15.66 -2.27
N ALA A 52 -6.72 16.41 -3.10
CA ALA A 52 -6.85 17.85 -3.23
C ALA A 52 -8.05 18.29 -4.09
N ASP A 53 -8.71 17.36 -4.79
CA ASP A 53 -9.86 17.68 -5.64
C ASP A 53 -11.15 17.81 -4.80
N ALA A 54 -11.91 18.89 -5.03
CA ALA A 54 -13.10 19.20 -4.24
C ALA A 54 -14.29 18.23 -4.46
N ARG A 55 -14.33 17.51 -5.58
CA ARG A 55 -15.42 16.58 -5.93
C ARG A 55 -15.09 15.16 -5.53
N VAL A 56 -13.83 14.75 -5.70
CA VAL A 56 -13.42 13.34 -5.52
C VAL A 56 -12.44 13.11 -4.37
N GLY A 57 -11.95 14.15 -3.69
CA GLY A 57 -10.96 14.01 -2.63
C GLY A 57 -11.43 13.20 -1.42
N GLY A 58 -12.73 13.25 -1.10
CA GLY A 58 -13.34 12.38 -0.10
C GLY A 58 -13.26 10.90 -0.46
N TRP A 59 -13.55 10.56 -1.71
CA TRP A 59 -13.43 9.19 -2.23
C TRP A 59 -11.98 8.72 -2.26
N ALA A 60 -11.05 9.57 -2.68
CA ALA A 60 -9.63 9.24 -2.68
C ALA A 60 -9.12 8.95 -1.26
N THR A 61 -9.52 9.77 -0.29
CA THR A 61 -9.18 9.56 1.13
C THR A 61 -9.78 8.27 1.66
N TRP A 62 -11.04 7.98 1.35
CA TRP A 62 -11.71 6.74 1.74
C TRP A 62 -11.01 5.50 1.16
N LEU A 63 -10.62 5.52 -0.12
CA LEU A 63 -9.90 4.42 -0.78
C LEU A 63 -8.53 4.19 -0.15
N LEU A 64 -7.73 5.25 0.03
CA LEU A 64 -6.42 5.15 0.67
C LEU A 64 -6.52 4.57 2.08
N THR A 65 -7.50 5.06 2.86
CA THR A 65 -7.77 4.59 4.21
C THR A 65 -8.17 3.12 4.24
N SER A 66 -9.02 2.70 3.29
CA SER A 66 -9.45 1.31 3.16
C SER A 66 -8.32 0.37 2.76
N ILE A 67 -7.40 0.81 1.89
CA ILE A 67 -6.19 0.05 1.55
C ILE A 67 -5.33 -0.17 2.80
N VAL A 68 -5.04 0.89 3.55
CA VAL A 68 -4.20 0.81 4.75
C VAL A 68 -4.83 -0.10 5.81
N TYR A 69 -6.09 0.11 6.16
CA TYR A 69 -6.75 -0.72 7.16
C TYR A 69 -7.05 -2.14 6.67
N GLY A 70 -7.32 -2.34 5.39
CA GLY A 70 -7.48 -3.67 4.79
C GLY A 70 -6.19 -4.48 4.85
N LEU A 71 -5.05 -3.86 4.53
CA LEU A 71 -3.73 -4.47 4.72
C LEU A 71 -3.40 -4.73 6.20
N ALA A 72 -3.79 -3.82 7.09
CA ALA A 72 -3.65 -4.05 8.53
C ALA A 72 -4.42 -5.30 8.98
N ALA A 73 -5.68 -5.42 8.55
CA ALA A 73 -6.57 -6.51 8.89
C ALA A 73 -6.14 -7.86 8.27
N SER A 74 -5.52 -7.85 7.08
CA SER A 74 -4.99 -9.06 6.44
C SER A 74 -3.72 -9.62 7.12
N GLY A 75 -3.27 -8.98 8.20
CA GLY A 75 -2.15 -9.44 9.00
C GLY A 75 -0.80 -8.95 8.48
N LEU A 76 -0.74 -7.85 7.72
CA LEU A 76 0.53 -7.25 7.31
C LEU A 76 1.45 -7.00 8.52
N TYR A 77 0.88 -6.52 9.64
CA TYR A 77 1.62 -6.32 10.88
C TYR A 77 1.95 -7.63 11.63
N SER A 78 1.20 -8.70 11.38
CA SER A 78 1.46 -10.04 11.96
C SER A 78 2.71 -10.68 11.37
N GLN A 79 3.00 -10.43 10.09
CA GLN A 79 4.23 -10.91 9.43
C GLN A 79 5.51 -10.37 10.11
N VAL A 80 5.43 -9.24 10.83
CA VAL A 80 6.56 -8.66 11.58
C VAL A 80 6.82 -9.38 12.91
N ARG A 81 5.83 -10.09 13.48
CA ARG A 81 5.99 -10.82 14.77
C ARG A 81 6.52 -12.25 14.59
N GLY A 82 6.80 -12.70 13.36
CA GLY A 82 7.26 -14.05 13.04
C GLY A 82 8.77 -14.23 13.06
N LYS A 83 9.45 -14.00 14.19
CA LYS A 83 10.77 -14.61 14.50
C LYS A 83 11.15 -14.45 15.98
N ARG A 84 10.57 -15.30 16.82
CA ARG A 84 11.20 -15.74 18.06
C ARG A 84 10.95 -17.24 18.19
N SER A 85 11.83 -18.01 17.58
CA SER A 85 11.95 -19.46 17.80
C SER A 85 13.26 -19.68 18.55
N ALA A 86 13.15 -19.98 19.83
CA ALA A 86 14.04 -20.81 20.62
C ALA A 86 13.23 -21.29 21.82
#